data_AF-A0A3D4N9W7-F1
#
_entry.id   AF-A0A3D4N9W7-F1
#
_cell.length_a   1.000
_cell.length_b   1.000
_cell.length_c   1.000
_cell.angle_alpha   90.00
_cell.angle_beta   90.00
_cell.angle_gamma   90.00
#
_symmetry.space_group_name_H-M   'P 1'
#
loop_
_entity.id
_entity.type
_entity.pdbx_description
1 polymer ?
#
loop_
_entity_poly.entity_id
_entity_poly.type
_entity_poly.pdbx_seq_one_letter_code
_entity_poly.pdbx_strand_id
1 'polypeptide(L)'
;MNKTAVVSARITPEAKIKAEKVLEKLGLTTTDAITMLFQQINLRQGIPFPVEIPNTETMKAIADTDAGRDVTVATSMEELRAQLGD
;
A
#
# COMPACT_ATOMS: atom_id res chain seq x y z
N MET A 1 -10.05 27.50 -16.61
CA MET A 1 -9.61 26.53 -15.59
C MET A 1 -8.14 26.26 -15.80
N ASN A 2 -7.30 26.47 -14.78
CA ASN A 2 -5.88 26.12 -14.88
C ASN A 2 -5.76 24.60 -15.01
N LYS A 3 -5.11 24.13 -16.08
CA LYS A 3 -4.94 22.71 -16.42
C LYS A 3 -3.89 22.01 -15.55
N THR A 4 -3.30 22.72 -14.58
CA THR A 4 -2.15 22.26 -13.79
C THR A 4 -2.23 22.78 -12.36
N ALA A 5 -1.87 21.94 -11.40
CA ALA A 5 -1.67 22.27 -9.99
C ALA A 5 -0.22 21.94 -9.60
N VAL A 6 0.33 22.69 -8.64
CA VAL A 6 1.71 22.49 -8.14
C VAL A 6 1.66 21.78 -6.79
N VAL A 7 2.48 20.74 -6.63
CA VAL A 7 2.69 20.05 -5.36
C VAL A 7 4.08 20.43 -4.84
N SER A 8 4.16 20.92 -3.59
CA SER A 8 5.42 21.27 -2.93
C SER A 8 5.43 20.69 -1.52
N ALA A 9 6.49 19.97 -1.17
CA ALA A 9 6.69 19.35 0.13
C ALA A 9 8.13 19.53 0.60
N ARG A 10 8.31 19.80 1.90
CA ARG A 10 9.65 19.85 2.52
C ARG A 10 10.04 18.45 2.97
N ILE A 11 11.23 18.02 2.56
CA ILE A 11 11.84 16.75 2.96
C ILE A 11 13.32 16.99 3.29
N THR A 12 13.93 16.05 4.01
CA THR A 12 15.37 16.11 4.26
C THR A 12 16.14 15.85 2.95
N PRO A 13 17.31 16.48 2.75
CA PRO A 13 18.14 16.21 1.59
C PRO A 13 18.51 14.73 1.44
N GLU A 14 18.74 14.05 2.57
CA GLU A 14 19.06 12.63 2.59
C GLU A 14 17.90 11.77 2.08
N ALA A 15 16.67 12.03 2.53
CA ALA A 15 15.49 11.32 2.07
C ALA A 15 15.28 11.51 0.56
N LYS A 16 15.47 12.74 0.07
CA LYS A 16 15.41 13.06 -1.36
C LYS A 16 16.40 12.22 -2.17
N ILE A 17 17.68 12.27 -1.81
CA ILE A 17 18.76 11.57 -2.53
C ILE A 17 18.54 10.06 -2.54
N LYS A 18 18.12 9.49 -1.40
CA LYS A 18 17.85 8.05 -1.29
C LYS A 18 16.68 7.63 -2.19
N ALA A 19 15.59 8.38 -2.18
CA ALA A 19 14.43 8.10 -3.03
C ALA A 19 14.75 8.23 -4.52
N GLU A 20 15.44 9.31 -4.93
CA GLU A 20 15.81 9.56 -6.33
C GLU A 20 16.68 8.43 -6.91
N LYS A 21 17.63 7.88 -6.14
CA LYS A 21 18.43 6.72 -6.56
C LYS A 21 17.61 5.46 -6.82
N VAL A 22 16.51 5.26 -6.09
CA VAL A 22 15.61 4.13 -6.31
C VAL A 22 14.76 4.37 -7.55
N LEU A 23 14.20 5.57 -7.69
CA LEU A 23 13.38 5.95 -8.85
C LEU A 23 14.17 5.89 -10.16
N GLU A 24 15.43 6.32 -10.15
CA GLU A 24 16.33 6.25 -11.31
C GLU A 24 16.51 4.81 -11.80
N LYS A 25 16.69 3.85 -10.88
CA LYS A 25 16.78 2.41 -11.24
C LYS A 25 15.48 1.86 -11.83
N LEU A 26 14.35 2.49 -11.52
CA LEU A 26 13.03 2.16 -12.05
C LEU A 26 12.70 2.95 -13.34
N GLY A 27 13.59 3.85 -13.79
CA GLY A 27 13.36 4.70 -14.95
C GLY A 27 12.31 5.79 -14.71
N LEU A 28 12.10 6.20 -13.46
CA LEU A 28 11.08 7.16 -13.06
C LEU A 28 11.71 8.46 -12.54
N THR A 29 11.05 9.59 -12.82
CA THR A 29 11.37 10.86 -12.16
C THR A 29 10.59 11.00 -10.85
N THR A 30 11.03 11.93 -9.99
CA THR A 30 10.29 12.30 -8.78
C THR A 30 8.87 12.79 -9.10
N THR A 31 8.70 13.49 -10.23
CA THR A 31 7.39 13.95 -10.70
C THR A 31 6.49 12.77 -11.06
N ASP A 32 7.00 11.78 -11.80
CA ASP A 32 6.22 10.59 -12.16
C ASP A 32 5.75 9.86 -10.90
N ALA A 33 6.66 9.66 -9.94
CA ALA A 33 6.33 9.00 -8.68
C ALA A 33 5.24 9.74 -7.89
N ILE A 34 5.31 11.08 -7.81
CA ILE A 34 4.29 11.89 -7.14
C ILE A 34 2.96 11.80 -7.90
N THR A 35 2.96 11.92 -9.23
CA THR A 35 1.74 11.78 -10.03
C THR A 35 1.08 10.41 -9.85
N MET A 36 1.89 9.34 -9.86
CA MET A 36 1.41 7.98 -9.61
C MET A 36 0.83 7.81 -8.21
N LEU A 37 1.44 8.41 -7.19
CA LEU A 37 0.90 8.41 -5.82
C LEU A 37 -0.50 9.01 -5.77
N PHE A 38 -0.72 10.18 -6.39
CA PHE A 38 -2.05 10.79 -6.43
C PHE A 38 -3.07 9.94 -7.21
N GLN A 39 -2.65 9.31 -8.32
CA GLN A 39 -3.51 8.38 -9.06
C GLN A 39 -3.89 7.17 -8.21
N GLN A 40 -2.95 6.61 -7.45
CA GLN A 40 -3.21 5.48 -6.56
C GLN A 40 -4.14 5.86 -5.41
N ILE A 41 -3.99 7.05 -4.83
CA ILE A 41 -4.91 7.56 -3.81
C ILE A 41 -6.34 7.63 -4.36
N ASN A 42 -6.50 8.19 -5.57
CA ASN A 42 -7.80 8.27 -6.22
C ASN A 42 -8.37 6.89 -6.58
N LEU A 43 -7.53 5.96 -7.04
CA LEU A 43 -7.98 4.61 -7.42
C LEU A 43 -8.43 3.79 -6.21
N ARG A 44 -7.69 3.88 -5.10
CA ARG A 44 -7.92 3.05 -3.89
C ARG A 44 -8.84 3.71 -2.87
N GLN A 45 -9.19 4.98 -3.06
CA GLN A 45 -9.92 5.77 -2.07
C GLN A 45 -9.23 5.75 -0.69
N GLY A 46 -7.89 5.78 -0.69
CA GLY A 46 -7.07 5.61 0.50
C GLY A 46 -5.58 5.74 0.19
N ILE A 47 -4.74 5.78 1.22
CA ILE A 47 -3.29 5.86 1.04
C ILE A 47 -2.78 4.50 0.50
N PRO A 48 -1.96 4.46 -0.57
CA PRO A 48 -1.55 3.22 -1.22
C PRO A 48 -0.37 2.53 -0.53
N PHE A 49 -0.35 2.61 0.79
CA PHE A 49 0.54 1.88 1.69
C PHE A 49 -0.13 1.84 3.07
N PRO A 50 0.19 0.84 3.92
CA PRO A 50 -0.41 0.73 5.24
C PRO A 50 -0.13 1.98 6.06
N VAL A 51 -1.18 2.62 6.56
CA VAL A 51 -1.10 3.73 7.53
C VAL A 51 -1.87 3.31 8.78
N GLU A 52 -1.38 2.24 9.40
CA GLU A 52 -1.99 1.60 10.55
C GLU A 52 -0.93 1.22 11.57
N ILE A 53 -1.32 1.26 12.84
CA ILE A 53 -0.57 0.64 13.92
C ILE A 53 -1.38 -0.60 14.30
N PRO A 54 -1.04 -1.77 13.75
CA PRO A 54 -1.80 -2.98 14.05
C PRO A 54 -1.70 -3.26 15.54
N ASN A 55 -2.83 -3.61 16.15
CA ASN A 55 -2.84 -4.02 17.55
C ASN A 55 -2.20 -5.43 17.69
N THR A 56 -1.96 -5.86 18.93
CA THR A 56 -1.31 -7.16 19.19
C THR A 56 -2.06 -8.34 18.58
N GLU A 57 -3.39 -8.28 18.54
CA GLU A 57 -4.24 -9.33 17.96
C GLU A 57 -4.08 -9.39 16.44
N THR A 58 -4.15 -8.25 15.75
CA THR A 58 -3.93 -8.15 14.30
C THR A 58 -2.53 -8.61 13.91
N MET A 59 -1.50 -8.20 14.66
CA MET A 59 -0.13 -8.65 14.42
C MET A 59 0.02 -10.17 14.57
N LYS A 60 -0.60 -10.75 15.61
CA LYS A 60 -0.59 -12.19 15.82
C LYS A 60 -1.31 -12.93 14.68
N ALA A 61 -2.48 -12.46 14.26
CA ALA A 61 -3.25 -13.06 13.17
C ALA A 61 -2.46 -13.06 11.84
N ILE A 62 -1.78 -11.96 11.51
CA ILE A 62 -0.91 -11.87 10.33
C ILE A 62 0.25 -12.87 10.46
N ALA A 63 0.94 -12.91 11.61
CA ALA A 63 2.08 -13.80 11.82
C ALA A 63 1.70 -15.29 11.84
N ASP A 64 0.51 -15.64 12.32
CA ASP A 64 -0.03 -16.99 12.28
C ASP A 64 -0.38 -17.38 10.84
N THR A 65 -1.01 -16.47 10.07
CA THR A 65 -1.34 -16.67 8.65
C THR A 65 -0.08 -16.89 7.81
N ASP A 66 0.94 -16.04 7.94
CA ASP A 66 2.21 -16.14 7.20
C ASP A 66 2.96 -17.45 7.51
N ALA A 67 2.76 -18.00 8.71
CA ALA A 67 3.33 -19.27 9.13
C ALA A 67 2.42 -20.49 8.86
N GLY A 68 1.28 -20.29 8.20
CA GLY A 68 0.31 -21.35 7.89
C GLY A 68 -0.41 -21.93 9.11
N ARG A 69 -0.49 -21.18 10.21
CA ARG A 69 -1.23 -21.54 11.43
C ARG A 69 -2.59 -20.84 11.42
N ASP A 70 -3.62 -21.54 11.90
CA ASP A 70 -4.98 -20.98 12.04
C ASP A 70 -5.55 -20.44 10.71
N VAL A 71 -5.17 -21.07 9.59
CA VAL A 71 -5.65 -20.73 8.23
C VAL A 71 -6.62 -21.81 7.74
N THR A 72 -7.82 -21.40 7.36
CA THR A 72 -8.77 -22.22 6.59
C THR A 72 -8.62 -21.95 5.11
N VAL A 73 -8.60 -23.01 4.31
CA VAL A 73 -8.57 -22.93 2.85
C VAL A 73 -9.97 -23.26 2.33
N ALA A 74 -10.45 -22.45 1.39
CA ALA A 74 -11.64 -22.73 0.62
C ALA A 74 -11.28 -22.78 -0.87
N THR A 75 -11.79 -23.77 -1.57
CA THR A 75 -11.54 -24.00 -3.01
C THR A 75 -12.63 -23.39 -3.89
N SER A 76 -13.72 -22.91 -3.30
CA SER A 76 -14.82 -22.25 -3.98
C SER A 76 -15.45 -21.17 -3.10
N MET A 77 -16.14 -20.21 -3.73
CA MET A 77 -16.90 -19.19 -3.01
C MET A 77 -18.03 -19.77 -2.16
N GLU A 78 -18.63 -20.89 -2.59
CA GLU A 78 -19.70 -21.57 -1.86
C GLU A 78 -19.16 -22.22 -0.57
N GLU A 79 -18.00 -22.87 -0.67
CA GLU A 79 -17.30 -23.43 0.50
C GLU A 79 -16.88 -22.33 1.49
N LEU A 80 -16.36 -21.20 1.00
CA LEU A 80 -15.98 -20.07 1.85
C LEU A 80 -17.16 -19.52 2.64
N ARG A 81 -18.33 -19.32 2.01
CA ARG A 81 -19.53 -18.81 2.69
C ARG A 81 -20.02 -19.77 3.77
N ALA A 82 -20.08 -21.07 3.45
CA ALA A 82 -20.44 -22.09 4.42
C ALA A 82 -19.50 -22.12 5.64
N GLN A 83 -18.19 -21.91 5.45
CA GLN A 83 -17.21 -21.81 6.53
C GLN A 83 -17.36 -20.53 7.37
N LEU A 84 -17.77 -19.41 6.75
CA LEU A 84 -17.98 -18.12 7.43
C LEU A 84 -19.36 -17.98 8.08
N GLY A 85 -20.27 -18.94 7.88
CA GLY A 85 -21.62 -18.93 8.45
C GLY A 85 -22.59 -17.97 7.76
N ASP A 86 -22.30 -17.64 6.48
CA ASP A 86 -23.01 -16.65 5.65
C ASP A 86 -23.85 -17.30 4.53
#